data_AF-A0A094YJ18-F1
#
_entry.id   AF-A0A094YJ18-F1
#
_cell.length_a   1.000
_cell.length_b   1.000
_cell.length_c   1.000
_cell.angle_alpha   90.00
_cell.angle_beta   90.00
_cell.angle_gamma   90.00
#
_symmetry.space_group_name_H-M   'P 1'
#
loop_
_entity.id
_entity.type
_entity.pdbx_description
1 polymer ?
#
loop_
_entity_poly.entity_id
_entity_poly.type
_entity_poly.pdbx_seq_one_letter_code
_entity_poly.pdbx_strand_id
1 'polypeptide(L)' 'MNMQEIRAIARQRQMPPGRLKKGDLIRALQRLEGNFDCFGSAREGICSQLECLWRTDCLEQKGDTAGTSGRKKTVS' A
#
# COMPACT_ATOMS: atom_id res chain seq x y z
N MET A 1 -8.24 7.48 4.29
CA MET A 1 -8.30 6.54 5.43
C MET A 1 -7.06 6.69 6.32
N ASN A 2 -7.27 6.83 7.63
CA ASN A 2 -6.18 7.02 8.59
C ASN A 2 -5.59 5.68 9.10
N MET A 3 -4.43 5.71 9.77
CA MET A 3 -3.74 4.50 10.24
C MET A 3 -4.53 3.69 11.28
N GLN A 4 -5.38 4.34 12.08
CA GLN A 4 -6.18 3.67 13.11
C GLN A 4 -7.28 2.83 12.45
N GLU A 5 -7.95 3.39 11.45
CA GLU A 5 -8.99 2.71 10.66
C GLU A 5 -8.41 1.51 9.89
N ILE A 6 -7.23 1.67 9.28
CA ILE A 6 -6.54 0.58 8.57
C ILE A 6 -6.22 -0.57 9.53
N ARG A 7 -5.76 -0.26 10.74
CA ARG A 7 -5.51 -1.27 11.78
C ARG A 7 -6.80 -1.95 12.25
N ALA A 8 -7.92 -1.25 12.27
CA ALA A 8 -9.21 -1.85 12.59
C ALA A 8 -9.64 -2.87 11.53
N ILE A 9 -9.52 -2.51 10.24
CA ILE A 9 -9.78 -3.44 9.12
C ILE A 9 -8.87 -4.66 9.20
N ALA A 10 -7.56 -4.46 9.45
CA ALA A 10 -6.64 -5.57 9.57
C ALA A 10 -7.06 -6.58 10.65
N ARG A 11 -7.46 -6.08 11.83
CA ARG A 11 -7.96 -6.94 12.92
C ARG A 11 -9.27 -7.64 12.56
N GLN A 12 -10.20 -6.96 11.88
CA GLN A 12 -11.45 -7.58 11.41
C GLN A 12 -11.19 -8.73 10.44
N ARG A 13 -10.11 -8.65 9.64
CA ARG A 13 -9.68 -9.69 8.72
C ARG A 13 -8.68 -10.68 9.34
N GLN A 14 -8.58 -10.71 10.67
CA GLN A 14 -7.68 -11.58 11.42
C GLN A 14 -6.20 -11.45 11.04
N MET A 15 -5.79 -10.30 10.48
CA MET A 15 -4.40 -9.98 10.19
C MET A 15 -3.83 -9.10 11.32
N PRO A 16 -2.75 -9.52 12.00
CA PRO A 16 -2.07 -8.68 12.98
C PRO A 16 -1.31 -7.54 12.28
N PRO A 17 -1.64 -6.26 12.51
CA PRO A 17 -1.01 -5.13 11.80
C PRO A 17 0.47 -4.89 12.19
N GLY A 18 0.95 -5.46 13.30
CA GLY A 18 2.34 -5.40 13.74
C GLY A 18 2.95 -3.97 13.75
N ARG A 19 4.20 -3.87 13.31
CA ARG A 19 4.94 -2.60 13.09
C ARG A 19 4.92 -2.15 11.62
N LEU A 20 3.95 -2.62 10.82
CA LEU A 20 3.88 -2.27 9.40
C LEU A 20 3.56 -0.78 9.23
N LYS A 21 4.19 -0.15 8.23
CA LYS A 21 3.84 1.19 7.77
C LYS A 21 2.50 1.16 7.04
N LYS A 22 1.85 2.33 6.87
CA LYS A 22 0.56 2.46 6.18
C LYS A 22 0.55 1.71 4.84
N GLY A 23 1.54 1.96 3.99
CA GLY A 23 1.63 1.32 2.67
C GLY A 23 1.83 -0.20 2.74
N ASP A 24 2.67 -0.69 3.65
CA ASP A 24 2.91 -2.13 3.79
C ASP A 24 1.68 -2.87 4.32
N LEU A 25 0.97 -2.26 5.27
CA LEU A 25 -0.25 -2.82 5.85
C LEU A 25 -1.37 -2.89 4.81
N ILE A 26 -1.57 -1.83 4.03
CA ILE A 26 -2.58 -1.83 2.97
C ILE A 26 -2.25 -2.87 1.90
N ARG A 27 -0.97 -2.97 1.49
CA ARG A 27 -0.53 -3.99 0.53
C ARG A 27 -0.80 -5.42 1.03
N ALA A 28 -0.59 -5.67 2.32
CA ALA A 28 -0.94 -6.95 2.91
C ALA A 28 -2.45 -7.22 2.87
N LEU A 29 -3.28 -6.18 3.10
CA LEU A 29 -4.74 -6.31 3.08
C LEU A 29 -5.26 -6.55 1.66
N GLN A 30 -4.69 -5.89 0.65
CA GLN A 30 -5.01 -6.15 -0.75
C GLN A 30 -4.78 -7.62 -1.10
N ARG A 31 -3.65 -8.22 -0.71
CA ARG A 31 -3.41 -9.66 -0.94
C ARG A 31 -4.44 -10.55 -0.26
N LEU A 32 -4.84 -10.19 0.96
CA LEU A 32 -5.88 -10.92 1.70
C LEU A 32 -7.25 -10.82 1.04
N GLU A 33 -7.52 -9.73 0.33
CA GLU A 33 -8.73 -9.49 -0.46
C GLU A 33 -8.69 -10.16 -1.85
N GLY A 34 -7.58 -10.81 -2.22
CA GLY A 34 -7.37 -11.36 -3.56
C GLY A 34 -7.02 -10.30 -4.61
N ASN A 35 -6.75 -9.07 -4.17
CA ASN A 35 -6.36 -7.93 -5.00
C ASN A 35 -4.83 -7.88 -5.19
N PHE A 36 -4.39 -7.21 -6.26
CA PHE A 36 -2.97 -6.87 -6.42
C PHE A 36 -2.54 -5.86 -5.36
N ASP A 37 -1.34 -6.05 -4.79
CA ASP A 37 -0.75 -5.19 -3.76
C ASP A 37 -0.13 -3.90 -4.32
N CYS A 38 -0.92 -3.22 -5.15
CA CYS A 38 -0.53 -2.06 -5.95
C CYS A 38 -0.67 -0.72 -5.21
N PHE A 39 -0.88 -0.71 -3.88
CA PHE A 39 -1.03 0.54 -3.15
C PHE A 39 0.20 1.44 -3.30
N GLY A 40 0.00 2.68 -3.74
CA GLY A 40 1.05 3.65 -4.03
C GLY A 40 1.80 3.43 -5.36
N SER A 41 1.40 2.45 -6.18
CA SER A 41 2.01 2.21 -7.49
C SER A 41 1.29 2.91 -8.66
N ALA A 42 0.07 3.41 -8.43
CA ALA A 42 -0.76 4.09 -9.43
C ALA A 42 -0.27 5.53 -9.71
N ARG A 43 0.98 5.67 -10.19
CA ARG A 43 1.65 6.98 -10.38
C ARG A 43 0.95 7.89 -11.38
N GLU A 44 0.26 7.31 -12.36
CA GLU A 44 -0.48 8.03 -13.40
C GLU A 44 -1.92 8.38 -12.95
N GLY A 45 -2.29 8.08 -11.71
CA GLY A 45 -3.67 8.26 -11.22
C GLY A 45 -4.65 7.22 -11.78
N ILE A 46 -4.14 6.18 -12.45
CA ILE A 46 -4.94 5.15 -13.10
C ILE A 46 -4.75 3.82 -12.35
N CYS A 47 -5.86 3.17 -12.02
CA CYS A 47 -5.89 1.82 -11.45
C CYS A 47 -7.13 1.10 -11.96
N SER A 48 -7.01 -0.18 -12.34
CA SER A 48 -8.12 -1.00 -12.86
C SER A 48 -8.96 -1.67 -11.77
N GLN A 49 -8.47 -1.72 -10.52
CA GLN A 49 -9.21 -2.29 -9.39
C GLN A 49 -10.22 -1.26 -8.85
N LEU A 50 -11.40 -1.20 -9.47
CA LEU A 50 -12.45 -0.23 -9.15
C LEU A 50 -13.08 -0.49 -7.77
N GLU A 51 -13.18 -1.76 -7.38
CA GLU A 51 -13.75 -2.20 -6.09
C GLU A 51 -12.72 -2.25 -4.95
N CYS A 52 -11.50 -1.77 -5.21
CA CYS A 52 -10.46 -1.72 -4.18
C CYS A 52 -10.83 -0.69 -3.11
N LEU A 53 -11.02 -1.16 -1.87
CA LEU A 53 -11.33 -0.32 -0.71
C LEU A 53 -10.33 0.83 -0.52
N TRP A 54 -9.08 0.59 -0.91
CA TRP A 54 -7.95 1.51 -0.75
C TRP A 54 -7.76 2.46 -1.93
N ARG A 55 -8.60 2.36 -2.97
CA ARG A 55 -8.45 3.08 -4.24
C ARG A 55 -8.32 4.58 -4.02
N THR A 56 -9.21 5.19 -3.26
CA THR A 56 -9.21 6.64 -3.02
C THR A 56 -7.89 7.09 -2.39
N ASP A 57 -7.48 6.49 -1.26
CA ASP A 57 -6.17 6.75 -0.64
C ASP A 57 -4.96 6.44 -1.54
N CYS A 58 -5.09 5.43 -2.42
CA CYS A 58 -4.03 5.04 -3.34
C CYS A 58 -3.80 6.14 -4.39
N LEU A 59 -4.88 6.71 -4.92
CA LEU A 59 -4.84 7.76 -5.95
C LEU A 59 -4.55 9.15 -5.36
N GLU A 60 -4.94 9.39 -4.11
CA GLU A 60 -4.63 10.64 -3.38
C GLU A 60 -3.20 10.69 -2.84
N GLN A 61 -2.47 9.57 -2.88
CA GLN A 61 -1.07 9.53 -2.46
C GLN A 61 -0.23 10.39 -3.41
N LYS A 62 0.09 11.61 -2.99
CA LYS A 62 1.08 12.46 -3.67
C LYS A 62 2.46 11.83 -3.45
N GLY A 63 2.77 10.83 -4.26
CA GLY A 63 4.07 10.16 -4.37
C GLY A 63 4.88 10.16 -3.08
N ASP A 64 4.50 9.32 -2.11
CA ASP A 64 5.40 8.96 -1.02
C ASP A 64 6.65 8.33 -1.66
N THR A 65 7.70 9.14 -1.78
CA THR A 65 9.02 8.79 -2.28
C THR A 65 9.62 7.71 -1.38
N ALA A 66 9.30 6.45 -1.63
CA ALA A 66 9.97 5.31 -1.02
C ALA A 66 10.45 4.35 -2.12
N GLY A 67 11.49 4.82 -2.82
CA GLY A 67 12.18 4.08 -3.87
C GLY A 67 13.63 4.54 -4.10
N THR A 68 14.29 5.20 -3.13
CA THR A 68 15.76 5.27 -3.11
C THR A 68 16.28 4.08 -2.33
N SER A 69 16.17 2.89 -2.93
CA SER A 69 17.13 1.83 -2.64
C SER A 69 18.39 2.20 -3.42
N GLY A 70 19.43 2.59 -2.69
CA GLY A 70 20.72 2.94 -3.27
C GLY A 70 21.26 1.79 -4.11
N ARG A 71 21.24 1.96 -5.44
CA ARG A 71 22.11 1.21 -6.33
C ARG A 71 23.53 1.72 -6.10
N LYS A 72 24.30 1.06 -5.23
CA LYS A 72 25.76 1.18 -5.26
C LYS A 72 26.20 0.73 -6.66
N LYS A 73 26.50 1.69 -7.53
CA LYS A 73 27.34 1.43 -8.71
C LYS A 73 28.77 1.26 -8.18
N THR A 74 29.18 0.04 -7.88
CA THR A 74 30.60 -0.30 -7.90
C THR A 74 30.97 -0.47 -9.36
N VAL A 75 31.66 0.54 -9.92
CA VAL A 75 32.41 0.38 -11.16
C VAL A 75 33.73 -0.31 -10.80
N SER A 76 34.08 -1.36 -11.52
CA SER A 76 35.42 -1.97 -11.56
C SER A 76 36.03 -1.71 -12.92
#